data_AF-A0A4V5MZ23-F1
#
_entry.id   AF-A0A4V5MZ23-F1
#
_cell.length_a   1.000
_cell.length_b   1.000
_cell.length_c   1.000
_cell.angle_alpha   90.00
_cell.angle_beta   90.00
_cell.angle_gamma   90.00
#
_symmetry.space_group_name_H-M   'P 1'
#
loop_
_entity.id
_entity.type
_entity.pdbx_description
1 polymer ?
#
loop_
_entity_poly.entity_id
_entity_poly.type
_entity_poly.pdbx_seq_one_letter_code
_entity_poly.pdbx_strand_id
1 'polypeptide(L)'
;MGSAHRCADRTRDRHRAVHDLLDQGRSQRAIAQELGLARNTVRRFAHAATAEELSTGKWQGRSSVLDPFKPYLHQRWQEGCTNARTLFEEIKSAGFRGQCTIVRDKTRTSHLARLELAA
;
A
#
# COMPACT_ATOMS: atom_id res chain seq x y z
N MET A 1 2.48 -16.19 -1.67
CA MET A 1 2.18 -15.31 -2.82
C MET A 1 0.69 -14.98 -2.81
N GLY A 2 0.29 -13.70 -2.97
CA GLY A 2 -1.06 -13.36 -3.47
C GLY A 2 -2.05 -12.54 -2.62
N SER A 3 -1.68 -11.84 -1.54
CA SER A 3 -2.70 -11.21 -0.67
C SER A 3 -2.92 -9.70 -0.85
N ALA A 4 -2.05 -8.98 -1.59
CA ALA A 4 -2.18 -7.52 -1.75
C ALA A 4 -3.00 -7.09 -2.98
N HIS A 5 -2.83 -7.76 -4.12
CA HIS A 5 -3.51 -7.42 -5.37
C HIS A 5 -5.04 -7.57 -5.26
N ARG A 6 -5.52 -8.69 -4.70
CA ARG A 6 -6.95 -9.00 -4.57
C ARG A 6 -7.76 -7.95 -3.79
N CYS A 7 -7.14 -7.19 -2.89
CA CYS A 7 -7.83 -6.15 -2.14
C CYS A 7 -7.82 -4.79 -2.85
N ALA A 8 -6.76 -4.49 -3.61
CA ALA A 8 -6.70 -3.33 -4.48
C ALA A 8 -7.74 -3.46 -5.60
N ASP A 9 -7.83 -4.64 -6.23
CA ASP A 9 -8.75 -4.90 -7.34
C ASP A 9 -10.22 -4.72 -6.88
N ARG A 10 -10.60 -5.31 -5.74
CA ARG A 10 -11.95 -5.11 -5.16
C ARG A 10 -12.27 -3.66 -4.82
N THR A 11 -11.26 -2.84 -4.50
CA THR A 11 -11.47 -1.43 -4.17
C THR A 11 -11.68 -0.61 -5.44
N ARG A 12 -10.94 -0.93 -6.51
CA ARG A 12 -11.15 -0.35 -7.85
C ARG A 12 -12.52 -0.71 -8.41
N ASP A 13 -12.90 -1.98 -8.36
CA ASP A 13 -14.19 -2.44 -8.88
C ASP A 13 -15.37 -1.75 -8.18
N ARG A 14 -15.29 -1.60 -6.84
CA ARG A 14 -16.31 -0.92 -6.06
C ARG A 14 -16.32 0.59 -6.28
N HIS A 15 -15.16 1.22 -6.51
CA HIS A 15 -15.07 2.65 -6.86
C HIS A 15 -15.72 2.92 -8.21
N ARG A 16 -15.36 2.13 -9.22
CA ARG A 16 -16.01 2.14 -10.54
C ARG A 16 -17.53 2.02 -10.43
N ALA A 17 -18.02 0.99 -9.75
CA ALA A 17 -19.45 0.77 -9.60
C ALA A 17 -20.20 1.90 -8.88
N VAL A 18 -19.57 2.54 -7.89
CA VAL A 18 -20.16 3.71 -7.21
C VAL A 18 -20.26 4.90 -8.15
N HIS A 19 -19.19 5.20 -8.91
CA HIS A 19 -19.18 6.31 -9.86
C HIS A 19 -20.13 6.08 -11.03
N ASP A 20 -20.17 4.88 -11.60
CA ASP A 20 -21.10 4.53 -12.68
C ASP A 20 -22.57 4.75 -12.26
N LEU A 21 -22.93 4.44 -11.00
CA LEU A 21 -24.28 4.66 -10.48
C LEU A 21 -24.55 6.15 -10.12
N LEU A 22 -23.54 6.90 -9.73
CA LEU A 22 -23.66 8.35 -9.52
C LEU A 22 -23.90 9.08 -10.84
N ASP A 23 -23.20 8.69 -11.90
CA ASP A 23 -23.38 9.23 -13.26
C ASP A 23 -24.79 8.93 -13.81
N GLN A 24 -25.39 7.83 -13.39
CA GLN A 24 -26.80 7.50 -13.65
C GLN A 24 -27.79 8.32 -12.80
N GLY A 25 -27.33 9.29 -12.00
CA GLY A 25 -28.14 10.14 -11.15
C GLY A 25 -28.70 9.45 -9.90
N ARG A 26 -28.17 8.28 -9.53
CA ARG A 26 -28.66 7.53 -8.36
C ARG A 26 -28.17 8.19 -7.08
N SER A 27 -29.03 8.26 -6.07
CA SER A 27 -28.64 8.78 -4.76
C SER A 27 -27.66 7.83 -4.05
N GLN A 28 -26.75 8.36 -3.25
CA GLN A 28 -25.80 7.55 -2.45
C GLN A 28 -26.51 6.50 -1.56
N ARG A 29 -27.76 6.76 -1.14
CA ARG A 29 -28.57 5.82 -0.36
C ARG A 29 -29.00 4.60 -1.19
N ALA A 30 -29.43 4.82 -2.43
CA ALA A 30 -29.80 3.75 -3.34
C ALA A 30 -28.56 2.89 -3.69
N ILE A 31 -27.44 3.55 -3.98
CA ILE A 31 -26.15 2.90 -4.28
C ILE A 31 -25.69 2.00 -3.11
N ALA A 32 -25.85 2.46 -1.87
CA ALA A 32 -25.50 1.68 -0.69
C ALA A 32 -26.33 0.39 -0.56
N GLN A 33 -27.63 0.45 -0.88
CA GLN A 33 -28.51 -0.73 -0.85
C GLN A 33 -28.19 -1.68 -2.01
N GLU A 34 -27.96 -1.14 -3.21
CA GLU A 34 -27.70 -1.91 -4.43
C GLU A 34 -26.35 -2.66 -4.36
N LEU A 35 -25.29 -1.99 -3.88
CA LEU A 35 -23.95 -2.58 -3.76
C LEU A 35 -23.72 -3.30 -2.42
N GLY A 36 -24.69 -3.31 -1.50
CA GLY A 36 -24.55 -3.87 -0.16
C GLY A 36 -23.44 -3.20 0.67
N LEU A 37 -23.15 -1.93 0.40
CA LEU A 37 -22.09 -1.17 1.06
C LEU A 37 -22.65 -0.29 2.17
N ALA A 38 -21.88 -0.11 3.24
CA ALA A 38 -22.22 0.87 4.26
C ALA A 38 -22.26 2.28 3.65
N ARG A 39 -23.22 3.12 4.08
CA ARG A 39 -23.37 4.51 3.59
C ARG A 39 -22.09 5.33 3.69
N ASN A 40 -21.31 5.15 4.76
CA ASN A 40 -20.01 5.81 4.92
C ASN A 40 -18.96 5.36 3.88
N THR A 41 -19.04 4.11 3.42
CA THR A 41 -18.18 3.60 2.35
C THR A 41 -18.57 4.23 1.02
N VAL A 42 -19.86 4.26 0.68
CA VAL A 42 -20.34 4.91 -0.55
C VAL A 42 -19.98 6.39 -0.57
N ARG A 43 -20.21 7.11 0.53
CA ARG A 43 -19.82 8.53 0.66
C ARG A 43 -18.32 8.72 0.45
N ARG A 44 -17.49 7.89 1.07
CA ARG A 44 -16.03 7.93 0.89
C ARG A 44 -15.63 7.64 -0.55
N PHE A 45 -16.29 6.71 -1.23
CA PHE A 45 -16.03 6.35 -2.62
C PHE A 45 -16.48 7.44 -3.60
N ALA A 46 -17.62 8.08 -3.32
CA ALA A 46 -18.13 9.21 -4.09
C ALA A 46 -17.23 10.46 -4.02
N HIS A 47 -16.59 10.71 -2.87
CA HIS A 47 -15.68 11.83 -2.70
C HIS A 47 -14.28 11.58 -3.25
N ALA A 48 -13.87 10.33 -3.43
CA ALA A 48 -12.58 9.99 -3.99
C ALA A 48 -12.66 10.02 -5.51
N ALA A 49 -11.83 10.84 -6.16
CA ALA A 49 -11.76 10.91 -7.60
C ALA A 49 -11.17 9.63 -8.19
N THR A 50 -10.27 8.98 -7.45
CA THR A 50 -9.58 7.76 -7.85
C THR A 50 -9.69 6.65 -6.79
N ALA A 51 -9.62 5.40 -7.21
CA ALA A 51 -9.61 4.25 -6.29
C ALA A 51 -8.31 4.17 -5.46
N GLU A 52 -7.26 4.83 -5.95
CA GLU A 52 -5.97 4.99 -5.31
C GLU A 52 -6.06 5.92 -4.08
N GLU A 53 -6.85 7.00 -4.14
CA GLU A 53 -7.16 7.85 -2.97
C GLU A 53 -7.88 7.09 -1.85
N LEU A 54 -8.67 6.08 -2.22
CA LEU A 54 -9.31 5.18 -1.25
C LEU A 54 -8.32 4.21 -0.60
N SER A 55 -7.18 3.99 -1.22
CA SER A 55 -6.15 3.05 -0.78
C SER A 55 -5.02 3.73 0.02
N THR A 56 -5.00 5.07 0.03
CA THR A 56 -4.01 5.89 0.72
C THR A 56 -4.05 5.58 2.23
N GLY A 57 -3.05 4.83 2.69
CA GLY A 57 -2.82 4.54 4.10
C GLY A 57 -3.02 3.09 4.56
N LYS A 58 -3.77 2.25 3.83
CA LYS A 58 -3.92 0.82 4.19
C LYS A 58 -3.16 -0.13 3.28
N TRP A 59 -2.97 0.21 2.00
CA TRP A 59 -2.40 -0.73 1.02
C TRP A 59 -1.18 -0.20 0.27
N GLN A 60 -1.03 1.12 0.11
CA GLN A 60 0.02 1.72 -0.72
C GLN A 60 1.20 2.28 0.07
N GLY A 61 1.82 1.47 0.94
CA GLY A 61 3.09 1.86 1.54
C GLY A 61 3.00 3.16 2.36
N ARG A 62 2.51 3.05 3.61
CA ARG A 62 2.87 4.06 4.62
C ARG A 62 4.36 4.34 4.48
N SER A 63 4.73 5.61 4.40
CA SER A 63 6.11 6.07 4.50
C SER A 63 6.70 5.40 5.73
N SER A 64 7.45 4.33 5.49
CA SER A 64 7.98 3.54 6.57
C SER A 64 9.11 4.36 7.16
N VAL A 65 9.38 4.21 8.45
CA VAL A 65 10.63 4.71 9.05
C VAL A 65 11.85 4.17 8.29
N LEU A 66 11.66 3.10 7.50
CA LEU A 66 12.64 2.50 6.61
C LEU A 66 12.81 3.21 5.26
N ASP A 67 11.92 4.13 4.87
CA ASP A 67 11.94 4.79 3.56
C ASP A 67 13.25 5.54 3.27
N PRO A 68 13.83 6.31 4.22
CA PRO A 68 15.13 6.94 4.02
C PRO A 68 16.29 5.93 3.84
N PHE A 69 16.11 4.70 4.34
CA PHE A 69 17.14 3.66 4.33
C PHE A 69 16.95 2.65 3.19
N LYS A 70 15.85 2.71 2.43
CA LYS A 70 15.60 1.89 1.24
C LYS A 70 16.76 1.90 0.22
N PRO A 71 17.33 3.06 -0.17
CA PRO A 71 18.42 3.06 -1.16
C PRO A 71 19.66 2.32 -0.66
N TYR A 72 20.01 2.48 0.62
CA TYR A 72 21.13 1.75 1.22
C TYR A 72 20.87 0.23 1.26
N LEU A 73 19.68 -0.18 1.68
CA LEU A 73 19.28 -1.59 1.70
C LEU A 73 19.27 -2.19 0.29
N HIS A 74 18.90 -1.41 -0.73
CA HIS A 74 18.97 -1.82 -2.14
C HIS A 74 20.41 -2.13 -2.54
N GLN A 75 21.35 -1.21 -2.27
CA GLN A 75 22.74 -1.39 -2.63
C GLN A 75 23.34 -2.66 -2.00
N ARG A 76 23.15 -2.84 -0.69
CA ARG A 76 23.63 -4.03 0.03
C ARG A 76 23.02 -5.32 -0.51
N TRP A 77 21.78 -5.26 -0.99
CA TRP A 77 21.12 -6.40 -1.61
C TRP A 77 21.73 -6.77 -2.98
N GLN A 78 22.08 -5.77 -3.80
CA GLN A 78 22.79 -6.00 -5.07
C GLN A 78 24.19 -6.60 -4.85
N GLU A 79 24.83 -6.23 -3.74
CA GLU A 79 26.10 -6.83 -3.28
C GLU A 79 25.92 -8.26 -2.70
N GLY A 80 24.69 -8.81 -2.71
CA GLY A 80 24.39 -10.16 -2.23
C GLY A 80 24.17 -10.25 -0.71
N CYS A 81 24.18 -9.13 0.01
CA CYS A 81 23.94 -9.11 1.45
C CYS A 81 22.44 -9.18 1.75
N THR A 82 21.95 -10.39 2.00
CA THR A 82 20.54 -10.67 2.31
C THR A 82 20.24 -10.84 3.80
N ASN A 83 21.26 -10.69 4.65
CA ASN A 83 21.15 -10.89 6.08
C ASN A 83 20.48 -9.67 6.77
N ALA A 84 19.20 -9.81 7.12
CA ALA A 84 18.41 -8.78 7.78
C ALA A 84 19.03 -8.27 9.10
N ARG A 85 19.84 -9.08 9.81
CA ARG A 85 20.53 -8.65 11.03
C ARG A 85 21.67 -7.68 10.71
N THR A 86 22.48 -8.00 9.70
CA THR A 86 23.57 -7.15 9.24
C THR A 86 23.04 -5.81 8.73
N LEU A 87 22.01 -5.86 7.87
CA LEU A 87 21.33 -4.68 7.35
C LEU A 87 20.75 -3.81 8.48
N PHE A 88 20.21 -4.42 9.54
CA PHE A 88 19.68 -3.68 10.69
C PHE A 88 20.77 -2.93 11.47
N GLU A 89 21.91 -3.56 11.77
CA GLU A 89 23.00 -2.89 12.50
C GLU A 89 23.62 -1.75 11.69
N GLU A 90 23.69 -1.90 10.36
CA GLU A 90 24.17 -0.86 9.45
C GLU A 90 23.23 0.36 9.44
N ILE A 91 21.91 0.16 9.25
CA ILE A 91 20.96 1.28 9.26
C ILE A 91 20.79 1.89 10.65
N LYS A 92 20.96 1.11 11.72
CA LYS A 92 20.92 1.58 13.11
C LYS A 92 22.08 2.52 13.40
N SER A 93 23.28 2.19 12.92
CA SER A 93 24.44 3.09 12.96
C SER A 93 24.21 4.36 12.15
N ALA A 94 23.45 4.27 11.05
CA ALA A 94 23.04 5.41 10.23
C ALA A 94 21.85 6.23 10.82
N GLY A 95 21.36 5.89 12.03
CA GLY A 95 20.34 6.66 12.74
C GLY A 95 18.92 6.08 12.71
N PHE A 96 18.74 4.84 12.24
CA PHE A 96 17.44 4.15 12.28
C PHE A 96 17.02 3.85 13.72
N ARG A 97 15.84 4.34 14.11
CA ARG A 97 15.24 4.14 15.46
C ARG A 97 14.18 3.04 15.51
N GLY A 98 13.97 2.30 14.41
CA GLY A 98 12.99 1.22 14.36
C GLY A 98 13.52 -0.10 14.94
N GLN A 99 12.66 -1.11 14.99
CA GLN A 99 13.01 -2.45 15.47
C GLN A 99 13.52 -3.35 14.33
N CYS A 100 14.38 -4.30 14.67
CA CYS A 100 14.92 -5.29 13.71
C CYS A 100 13.83 -6.14 13.04
N THR A 101 12.69 -6.35 13.72
CA THR A 101 11.53 -7.06 13.19
C THR A 101 10.91 -6.33 11.99
N ILE A 102 10.98 -5.00 11.95
CA ILE A 102 10.47 -4.20 10.82
C ILE A 102 11.35 -4.45 9.58
N VAL A 103 12.68 -4.45 9.76
CA VAL A 103 13.63 -4.75 8.67
C VAL A 103 13.40 -6.16 8.16
N ARG A 104 13.31 -7.14 9.07
CA ARG A 104 13.10 -8.55 8.73
C ARG A 104 11.77 -8.79 8.00
N ASP A 105 10.68 -8.22 8.51
CA ASP A 105 9.37 -8.32 7.89
C ASP A 105 9.37 -7.65 6.52
N LYS A 106 10.01 -6.49 6.38
CA LYS A 106 10.11 -5.80 5.09
C LYS A 106 10.98 -6.52 4.07
N THR A 107 12.11 -7.10 4.48
CA THR A 107 12.97 -7.92 3.59
C THR A 107 12.32 -9.26 3.21
N ARG A 108 11.44 -9.80 4.07
CA ARG A 108 10.78 -11.11 3.87
C ARG A 108 9.46 -10.98 3.09
N THR A 109 8.67 -9.96 3.39
CA THR A 109 7.37 -9.67 2.75
C THR A 109 7.56 -8.94 1.42
N SER A 110 8.58 -8.08 1.33
CA SER A 110 9.01 -7.46 0.08
C SER A 110 10.23 -8.22 -0.42
N HIS A 111 10.02 -9.30 -1.17
CA HIS A 111 11.00 -9.65 -2.18
C HIS A 111 10.94 -8.47 -3.18
N LEU A 112 11.78 -7.45 -3.00
CA LEU A 112 11.80 -6.14 -3.69
C LEU A 112 10.72 -6.08 -4.78
N ALA A 113 9.58 -5.39 -4.55
CA ALA A 113 8.49 -5.36 -5.53
C ALA A 113 9.03 -4.86 -6.88
N ARG A 114 9.41 -5.86 -7.67
CA ARG A 114 10.24 -5.98 -8.86
C ARG A 114 11.12 -4.83 -9.38
N LEU A 115 10.77 -3.54 -9.38
CA LEU A 115 11.45 -2.56 -10.27
C LEU A 115 11.16 -1.07 -9.98
N GLU A 116 10.43 -0.68 -8.93
CA GLU A 116 9.93 0.70 -8.87
C GLU A 116 11.00 1.73 -8.45
N LEU A 117 11.43 2.50 -9.46
CA LEU A 117 12.18 3.76 -9.46
C LEU A 117 13.71 3.67 -9.50
N ALA A 118 14.22 3.26 -10.66
CA ALA A 118 15.26 4.06 -11.29
C ALA A 118 14.67 5.44 -11.65
N ALA A 119 14.81 6.41 -10.75
CA ALA A 119 14.80 7.87 -10.94
C ALA A 119 14.51 8.56 -9.60
#